data_AF-A0A1L8D5J1-F1
#
_entry.id   AF-A0A1L8D5J1-F1
#
_cell.length_a   1.000
_cell.length_b   1.000
_cell.length_c   1.000
_cell.angle_alpha   90.00
_cell.angle_beta   90.00
_cell.angle_gamma   90.00
#
_symmetry.space_group_name_H-M   'P 1'
#
loop_
_entity.id
_entity.type
_entity.pdbx_description
1 polymer ?
#
loop_
_entity_poly.entity_id
_entity_poly.type
_entity_poly.pdbx_seq_one_letter_code
_entity_poly.pdbx_strand_id
1 'polypeptide(L)'
;MAIGQGYNNYTLLQLANYVAMIANGGIRYQPHLVKKVLDNRGRVVEEVKPRVLSKAKVPENVLNYVRQGMREVTLPGGTAGGVFAGFPVAVAAKTGTAQVFGKDDHGLFVAYAPYDNPRIAVAAIIEHGGHGASSAGLVARDVLATYFKVPKVNTGVFGPVE
;
A
#
# COMPACT_ATOMS: atom_id res chain seq x y z
N MET A 1 14.72 16.21 2.96
CA MET A 1 14.67 15.02 3.86
C MET A 1 14.45 13.80 2.97
N ALA A 2 15.25 12.73 3.09
CA ALA A 2 15.29 11.67 2.08
C ALA A 2 14.78 10.29 2.55
N ILE A 3 14.81 10.02 3.86
CA ILE A 3 14.57 8.67 4.41
C ILE A 3 13.29 8.53 5.27
N GLY A 4 12.49 9.60 5.38
CA GLY A 4 11.22 9.56 6.14
C GLY A 4 11.33 9.75 7.65
N GLN A 5 12.49 10.17 8.18
CA GLN A 5 12.69 10.55 9.60
C GLN A 5 12.50 12.06 9.83
N GLY A 6 12.24 12.48 11.07
CA GLY A 6 12.08 13.89 11.43
C GLY A 6 10.67 14.41 11.15
N TYR A 7 10.55 15.61 10.58
CA TYR A 7 9.25 16.27 10.34
C TYR A 7 8.45 15.70 9.14
N ASN A 8 8.72 14.46 8.72
CA ASN A 8 8.01 13.80 7.62
C ASN A 8 6.75 13.10 8.15
N ASN A 9 5.71 13.88 8.44
CA ASN A 9 4.43 13.36 8.92
C ASN A 9 3.42 13.29 7.76
N TYR A 10 2.96 12.08 7.44
CA TYR A 10 1.97 11.84 6.40
C TYR A 10 0.84 10.95 6.91
N THR A 11 -0.37 11.19 6.43
CA THR A 11 -1.50 10.30 6.73
C THR A 11 -1.40 9.02 5.90
N LEU A 12 -1.99 7.92 6.40
CA LEU A 12 -2.08 6.68 5.62
C LEU A 12 -2.79 6.88 4.27
N LEU A 13 -3.77 7.80 4.21
CA LEU A 13 -4.45 8.13 2.95
C LEU A 13 -3.51 8.81 1.96
N GLN A 14 -2.63 9.70 2.42
CA GLN A 14 -1.61 10.32 1.57
C GLN A 14 -0.61 9.28 1.06
N LEU A 15 -0.16 8.34 1.91
CA LEU A 15 0.75 7.26 1.52
C LEU A 15 0.10 6.29 0.52
N ALA A 16 -1.14 5.89 0.76
CA ALA A 16 -1.89 5.03 -0.16
C ALA A 16 -2.09 5.71 -1.53
N ASN A 17 -2.41 7.01 -1.55
CA ASN A 17 -2.54 7.75 -2.80
C ASN A 17 -1.20 7.95 -3.52
N TYR A 18 -0.11 8.14 -2.77
CA TYR A 18 1.24 8.18 -3.32
C TYR A 18 1.62 6.86 -4.01
N VAL A 19 1.33 5.73 -3.37
CA VAL A 19 1.62 4.40 -3.94
C VAL A 19 0.70 4.10 -5.12
N ALA A 20 -0.58 4.49 -5.05
CA ALA A 20 -1.50 4.40 -6.18
C ALA A 20 -1.01 5.20 -7.40
N MET A 21 -0.45 6.40 -7.16
CA MET A 21 0.16 7.23 -8.20
C MET A 21 1.38 6.56 -8.84
N ILE A 22 2.22 5.86 -8.07
CA ILE A 22 3.33 5.07 -8.66
C ILE A 22 2.78 3.92 -9.51
N ALA A 23 1.79 3.20 -8.97
CA ALA A 23 1.22 2.03 -9.61
C ALA A 23 0.54 2.34 -10.95
N ASN A 24 -0.16 3.48 -11.05
CA ASN A 24 -0.99 3.84 -12.20
C ASN A 24 -0.28 4.69 -13.27
N GLY A 25 1.05 4.66 -13.33
CA GLY A 25 1.82 5.40 -14.33
C GLY A 25 2.00 6.89 -14.01
N GLY A 26 1.95 7.27 -12.73
CA GLY A 26 2.27 8.62 -12.28
C GLY A 26 1.07 9.56 -12.20
N ILE A 27 -0.17 9.08 -12.23
CA ILE A 27 -1.36 9.93 -12.20
C ILE A 27 -1.90 10.03 -10.76
N ARG A 28 -1.91 11.25 -10.21
CA ARG A 28 -2.51 11.49 -8.90
C ARG A 28 -4.00 11.77 -9.05
N TYR A 29 -4.82 10.84 -8.59
CA TYR A 29 -6.26 11.04 -8.51
C TYR A 29 -6.66 11.69 -7.17
N GLN A 30 -7.80 12.36 -7.17
CA GLN A 30 -8.47 12.77 -5.95
C GLN A 30 -9.10 11.53 -5.31
N PRO A 31 -8.69 11.12 -4.08
CA PRO A 31 -9.37 10.03 -3.39
C PRO A 31 -10.79 10.47 -3.01
N HIS A 32 -11.76 9.57 -3.19
CA HIS A 32 -13.15 9.80 -2.79
C HIS A 32 -13.73 8.53 -2.17
N LEU A 33 -14.54 8.69 -1.13
CA LEU A 33 -15.25 7.60 -0.45
C LEU A 33 -16.65 7.38 -1.05
N VAL A 34 -17.32 8.46 -1.43
CA VAL A 34 -18.66 8.42 -2.01
C VAL A 34 -18.57 7.94 -3.45
N LYS A 35 -19.38 6.94 -3.81
CA LYS A 35 -19.53 6.45 -5.19
C LYS A 35 -20.66 7.17 -5.92
N LYS A 36 -21.81 7.29 -5.27
CA LYS A 36 -23.01 7.96 -5.79
C LYS A 36 -23.91 8.44 -4.66
N VAL A 37 -24.66 9.49 -4.91
CA VAL A 37 -25.72 10.01 -4.05
C VAL A 37 -27.06 9.59 -4.63
N LEU A 38 -27.94 9.04 -3.79
CA LEU A 38 -29.28 8.59 -4.19
C LEU A 38 -30.34 9.47 -3.51
N ASP A 39 -31.46 9.70 -4.20
CA ASP A 39 -32.64 10.31 -3.58
C ASP A 39 -33.45 9.29 -2.76
N ASN A 40 -34.52 9.76 -2.12
CA ASN A 40 -35.42 8.92 -1.32
C ASN A 40 -36.20 7.87 -2.13
N ARG A 41 -36.10 7.89 -3.47
CA ARG A 41 -36.68 6.90 -4.39
C ARG A 41 -35.62 5.97 -4.98
N GLY A 42 -34.36 6.07 -4.53
CA GLY A 42 -33.25 5.25 -5.02
C GLY A 42 -32.69 5.69 -6.37
N ARG A 43 -33.10 6.86 -6.91
CA ARG A 43 -32.60 7.38 -8.17
C ARG A 43 -31.25 8.07 -7.96
N VAL A 44 -30.34 7.92 -8.92
CA VAL A 44 -29.01 8.55 -8.87
C VAL A 44 -29.15 10.06 -9.05
N VAL A 45 -28.77 10.81 -8.03
CA VAL A 45 -28.70 12.29 -8.05
C VAL A 45 -27.34 12.74 -8.54
N GLU A 46 -26.29 12.06 -8.07
CA GLU A 46 -24.91 12.36 -8.43
C GLU A 46 -24.11 11.06 -8.47
N GLU A 47 -23.25 10.91 -9.47
CA GLU A 47 -22.24 9.85 -9.53
C GLU A 47 -20.85 10.50 -9.47
N VAL A 48 -20.05 10.10 -8.48
CA VAL A 48 -18.71 10.66 -8.26
C VAL A 48 -17.73 9.97 -9.19
N LYS A 49 -17.17 10.74 -10.14
CA LYS A 49 -16.21 10.24 -11.14
C LYS A 49 -14.77 10.52 -10.70
N PRO A 50 -13.80 9.69 -11.11
CA PRO A 50 -12.39 9.93 -10.84
C PRO A 50 -11.92 11.29 -11.39
N ARG A 51 -11.28 12.10 -10.55
CA ARG A 51 -10.70 13.40 -10.95
C ARG A 51 -9.18 13.36 -10.88
N VAL A 52 -8.52 13.70 -11.98
CA VAL A 52 -7.05 13.86 -12.03
C VAL A 52 -6.68 15.17 -11.34
N LEU A 53 -5.80 15.11 -10.34
CA LEU A 53 -5.25 16.29 -9.65
C LEU A 53 -3.92 16.72 -10.26
N SER A 54 -3.06 15.77 -10.60
CA SER A 54 -1.74 16.04 -11.19
C SER A 54 -1.17 14.80 -11.86
N LYS A 55 -0.09 14.99 -12.62
CA LYS A 55 0.76 13.91 -13.16
C LYS A 55 2.19 14.10 -12.69
N ALA A 56 2.91 13.01 -12.44
CA ALA A 56 4.32 13.02 -12.11
C ALA A 56 5.12 13.61 -13.27
N LYS A 57 6.04 14.53 -12.98
CA LYS A 57 7.01 15.03 -13.97
C LYS A 57 8.25 14.15 -13.95
N VAL A 58 8.07 12.86 -14.23
CA VAL A 58 9.13 11.84 -14.19
C VAL A 58 9.07 11.03 -15.48
N PRO A 59 10.22 10.79 -16.15
CA PRO A 59 10.27 9.92 -17.31
C PRO A 59 9.74 8.51 -17.02
N GLU A 60 9.07 7.90 -17.99
CA GLU A 60 8.43 6.59 -17.82
C GLU A 60 9.44 5.48 -17.46
N ASN A 61 10.64 5.51 -18.07
CA ASN A 61 11.71 4.58 -17.72
C ASN A 61 12.10 4.68 -16.24
N VAL A 62 12.21 5.91 -15.69
CA VAL A 62 12.52 6.13 -14.27
C VAL A 62 11.39 5.61 -13.38
N LEU A 63 10.13 5.86 -13.75
CA LEU A 63 8.99 5.32 -13.00
C LEU A 63 8.98 3.77 -13.02
N ASN A 64 9.30 3.17 -14.15
CA ASN A 64 9.41 1.72 -14.28
C ASN A 64 10.54 1.15 -13.43
N TYR A 65 11.69 1.82 -13.34
CA TYR A 65 12.75 1.45 -12.40
C TYR A 65 12.28 1.51 -10.94
N VAL A 66 11.54 2.54 -10.54
CA VAL A 66 10.96 2.62 -9.19
C VAL A 66 10.00 1.46 -8.94
N ARG A 67 9.11 1.17 -9.90
CA ARG A 67 8.17 0.04 -9.80
C ARG A 67 8.91 -1.29 -9.69
N GLN A 68 9.97 -1.50 -10.47
CA GLN A 68 10.82 -2.68 -10.38
C GLN A 68 11.48 -2.80 -9.01
N GLY A 69 12.08 -1.73 -8.48
CA GLY A 69 12.67 -1.75 -7.13
C GLY A 69 11.63 -2.10 -6.05
N MET A 70 10.40 -1.60 -6.18
CA MET A 70 9.30 -2.00 -5.29
C MET A 70 8.92 -3.49 -5.46
N ARG A 71 8.99 -4.05 -6.68
CA ARG A 71 8.76 -5.47 -6.92
C ARG A 71 9.81 -6.33 -6.20
N GLU A 72 11.08 -5.97 -6.33
CA GLU A 72 12.21 -6.68 -5.74
C GLU A 72 12.14 -6.79 -4.21
N VAL A 73 11.52 -5.82 -3.53
CA VAL A 73 11.27 -5.88 -2.08
C VAL A 73 10.51 -7.14 -1.66
N THR A 74 9.64 -7.68 -2.52
CA THR A 74 8.79 -8.85 -2.22
C THR A 74 9.34 -10.16 -2.79
N LEU A 75 10.46 -10.11 -3.51
CA LEU A 75 11.13 -11.27 -4.08
C LEU A 75 12.20 -11.83 -3.13
N PRO A 76 12.73 -13.05 -3.36
CA PRO A 76 13.84 -13.58 -2.58
C PRO A 76 15.02 -12.58 -2.51
N GLY A 77 15.52 -12.32 -1.31
CA GLY A 77 16.56 -11.30 -1.04
C GLY A 77 16.03 -9.89 -0.75
N GLY A 78 14.76 -9.61 -1.04
CA GLY A 78 14.09 -8.36 -0.67
C GLY A 78 13.67 -8.32 0.81
N THR A 79 13.51 -7.11 1.36
CA THR A 79 13.17 -6.92 2.79
C THR A 79 11.81 -7.49 3.22
N ALA A 80 10.92 -7.77 2.27
CA ALA A 80 9.64 -8.44 2.50
C ALA A 80 9.51 -9.77 1.71
N GLY A 81 10.63 -10.31 1.22
CA GLY A 81 10.65 -11.56 0.44
C GLY A 81 10.07 -12.74 1.21
N GLY A 82 10.40 -12.87 2.50
CA GLY A 82 9.83 -13.91 3.37
C GLY A 82 8.34 -13.74 3.62
N VAL A 83 7.86 -12.49 3.73
CA VAL A 83 6.44 -12.19 3.95
C VAL A 83 5.60 -12.62 2.75
N PHE A 84 6.07 -12.33 1.54
CA PHE A 84 5.34 -12.62 0.29
C PHE A 84 5.77 -13.93 -0.38
N ALA A 85 6.60 -14.74 0.27
CA ALA A 85 6.96 -16.07 -0.22
C ALA A 85 5.71 -16.92 -0.45
N GLY A 86 5.60 -17.51 -1.66
CA GLY A 86 4.44 -18.31 -2.06
C GLY A 86 3.14 -17.53 -2.24
N PHE A 87 3.13 -16.20 -2.16
CA PHE A 87 1.93 -15.41 -2.40
C PHE A 87 1.59 -15.42 -3.91
N PRO A 88 0.36 -15.80 -4.32
CA PRO A 88 0.04 -16.10 -5.71
C PRO A 88 -0.11 -14.86 -6.60
N VAL A 89 -0.11 -13.66 -6.03
CA VAL A 89 -0.22 -12.40 -6.76
C VAL A 89 1.11 -11.68 -6.72
N ALA A 90 1.56 -11.17 -7.86
CA ALA A 90 2.75 -10.34 -7.92
C ALA A 90 2.52 -9.02 -7.17
N VAL A 91 3.20 -8.81 -6.03
CA VAL A 91 3.12 -7.59 -5.23
C VAL A 91 4.35 -6.72 -5.49
N ALA A 92 4.17 -5.41 -5.44
CA ALA A 92 5.25 -4.45 -5.32
C ALA A 92 5.05 -3.63 -4.05
N ALA A 93 6.12 -3.45 -3.27
CA ALA A 93 6.02 -2.90 -1.93
C ALA A 93 7.24 -2.08 -1.51
N LYS A 94 7.12 -1.43 -0.36
CA LYS A 94 8.25 -0.87 0.38
C LYS A 94 8.02 -1.00 1.87
N THR A 95 9.04 -1.49 2.58
CA THR A 95 9.09 -1.51 4.04
C THR A 95 9.54 -0.15 4.59
N GLY A 96 9.01 0.24 5.74
CA GLY A 96 9.46 1.38 6.52
C GLY A 96 9.60 1.03 7.99
N THR A 97 10.58 1.64 8.64
CA THR A 97 10.82 1.54 10.09
C THR A 97 11.08 2.97 10.56
N ALA A 98 10.18 3.52 11.37
CA ALA A 98 10.30 4.88 11.89
C ALA A 98 10.69 4.83 13.37
N GLN A 99 11.84 5.43 13.72
CA GLN A 99 12.40 5.29 15.06
C GLN A 99 11.70 6.20 16.05
N VAL A 100 11.46 5.70 17.26
CA VAL A 100 10.88 6.48 18.34
C VAL A 100 11.79 6.40 19.56
N PHE A 101 12.22 7.55 20.08
CA PHE A 101 13.11 7.57 21.23
C PHE A 101 12.43 6.96 22.46
N GLY A 102 13.07 5.95 23.06
CA GLY A 102 12.60 5.28 24.27
C GLY A 102 11.43 4.32 24.09
N LYS A 103 11.09 3.93 22.84
CA LYS A 103 10.03 2.97 22.51
C LYS A 103 10.44 2.11 21.31
N ASP A 104 9.66 1.07 21.01
CA ASP A 104 9.81 0.34 19.75
C ASP A 104 9.48 1.23 18.55
N ASP A 105 10.12 0.93 17.43
CA ASP A 105 9.91 1.63 16.16
C ASP A 105 8.49 1.43 15.63
N HIS A 106 7.98 2.36 14.82
CA HIS A 106 6.75 2.13 14.06
C HIS A 106 7.07 1.29 12.82
N GLY A 107 6.34 0.19 12.66
CA GLY A 107 6.40 -0.63 11.46
C GLY A 107 5.47 -0.06 10.40
N LEU A 108 6.01 0.39 9.27
CA LEU A 108 5.26 0.94 8.15
C LEU A 108 5.39 0.03 6.93
N PHE A 109 4.32 -0.12 6.17
CA PHE A 109 4.33 -0.87 4.93
C PHE A 109 3.42 -0.23 3.90
N VAL A 110 3.91 -0.13 2.67
CA VAL A 110 3.09 0.27 1.52
C VAL A 110 3.24 -0.74 0.40
N ALA A 111 2.15 -0.99 -0.33
CA ALA A 111 2.16 -1.92 -1.45
C ALA A 111 1.10 -1.60 -2.50
N TYR A 112 1.28 -2.12 -3.70
CA TYR A 112 0.23 -2.28 -4.69
C TYR A 112 0.31 -3.65 -5.35
N ALA A 113 -0.82 -4.12 -5.89
CA ALA A 113 -0.90 -5.38 -6.59
C ALA A 113 -2.10 -5.44 -7.56
N PRO A 114 -2.05 -6.31 -8.59
CA PRO A 114 -0.85 -6.96 -9.12
C PRO A 114 0.23 -5.98 -9.60
N TYR A 115 1.49 -6.40 -9.68
CA TYR A 115 2.61 -5.57 -10.14
C TYR A 115 2.41 -5.05 -11.57
N ASP A 116 2.02 -5.95 -12.48
CA ASP A 116 1.91 -5.67 -13.92
C ASP A 116 0.61 -4.95 -14.28
N ASN A 117 -0.49 -5.29 -13.58
CA ASN A 117 -1.81 -4.69 -13.79
C ASN A 117 -2.43 -4.26 -12.45
N PRO A 118 -2.02 -3.12 -11.87
CA PRO A 118 -2.41 -2.74 -10.51
C PRO A 118 -3.90 -2.51 -10.32
N ARG A 119 -4.45 -3.06 -9.24
CA ARG A 119 -5.89 -3.00 -8.90
C ARG A 119 -6.17 -2.42 -7.51
N ILE A 120 -5.21 -2.51 -6.59
CA ILE A 120 -5.31 -2.01 -5.22
C ILE A 120 -3.96 -1.46 -4.75
N ALA A 121 -4.00 -0.39 -3.98
CA ALA A 121 -2.87 0.14 -3.21
C ALA A 121 -3.22 0.11 -1.72
N VAL A 122 -2.24 -0.23 -0.88
CA VAL A 122 -2.38 -0.41 0.57
C VAL A 122 -1.28 0.37 1.27
N ALA A 123 -1.63 1.04 2.36
CA ALA A 123 -0.70 1.59 3.32
C ALA A 123 -1.12 1.15 4.73
N ALA A 124 -0.19 0.62 5.51
CA ALA A 124 -0.42 0.13 6.85
C ALA A 124 0.69 0.63 7.79
N ILE A 125 0.30 0.92 9.03
CA ILE A 125 1.21 1.23 10.13
C ILE A 125 0.80 0.39 11.34
N ILE A 126 1.79 -0.20 12.00
CA ILE A 126 1.66 -0.71 13.36
C ILE A 126 2.56 0.16 14.23
N GLU A 127 1.94 1.00 15.06
CA GLU A 127 2.69 1.86 15.96
C GLU A 127 3.43 1.00 16.99
N HIS A 128 4.73 1.26 17.20
CA HIS A 128 5.57 0.46 18.10
C HIS A 128 5.62 -1.03 17.70
N GLY A 129 5.35 -1.34 16.42
CA GLY A 129 5.41 -2.68 15.84
C GLY A 129 6.79 -3.10 15.33
N GLY A 130 7.84 -2.35 15.65
CA GLY A 130 9.20 -2.60 15.18
C GLY A 130 9.35 -2.39 13.67
N HIS A 131 9.79 -3.44 12.96
CA HIS A 131 10.11 -3.34 11.53
C HIS A 131 8.90 -3.53 10.63
N GLY A 132 8.83 -2.76 9.54
CA GLY A 132 7.68 -2.79 8.62
C GLY A 132 7.36 -4.17 8.03
N ALA A 133 8.35 -5.04 7.78
CA ALA A 133 8.11 -6.38 7.24
C ALA A 133 7.51 -7.34 8.28
N SER A 134 7.98 -7.29 9.53
CA SER A 134 7.57 -8.20 10.60
C SER A 134 6.27 -7.78 11.29
N SER A 135 5.69 -6.63 10.94
CA SER A 135 4.42 -6.14 11.49
C SER A 135 3.45 -5.69 10.40
N ALA A 136 3.51 -4.43 9.96
CA ALA A 136 2.57 -3.87 8.98
C ALA A 136 2.53 -4.63 7.63
N GLY A 137 3.63 -5.27 7.24
CA GLY A 137 3.72 -6.11 6.05
C GLY A 137 2.85 -7.37 6.13
N LEU A 138 2.71 -7.96 7.31
CA LEU A 138 1.82 -9.11 7.54
C LEU A 138 0.35 -8.70 7.40
N VAL A 139 -0.02 -7.54 7.95
CA VAL A 139 -1.36 -6.96 7.79
C VAL A 139 -1.66 -6.63 6.33
N ALA A 140 -0.72 -5.99 5.64
CA ALA A 140 -0.87 -5.66 4.23
C ALA A 140 -1.06 -6.92 3.38
N ARG A 141 -0.33 -7.99 3.67
CA ARG A 141 -0.50 -9.29 3.01
C ARG A 141 -1.90 -9.87 3.23
N ASP A 142 -2.45 -9.80 4.45
CA ASP A 142 -3.79 -10.31 4.74
C ASP A 142 -4.90 -9.49 4.07
N VAL A 143 -4.70 -8.16 3.95
CA VAL A 143 -5.58 -7.28 3.14
C VAL A 143 -5.56 -7.70 1.68
N LEU A 144 -4.37 -7.89 1.10
CA LEU A 144 -4.22 -8.33 -0.29
C LEU A 144 -4.81 -9.74 -0.49
N ALA A 145 -4.58 -10.67 0.45
CA ALA A 145 -5.13 -12.01 0.40
C ALA A 145 -6.67 -11.99 0.36
N THR A 146 -7.27 -11.16 1.22
CA THR A 146 -8.72 -10.94 1.26
C THR A 146 -9.24 -10.35 -0.05
N TYR A 147 -8.58 -9.30 -0.56
CA TYR A 147 -8.98 -8.62 -1.80
C TYR A 147 -8.94 -9.56 -3.03
N PHE A 148 -7.90 -10.40 -3.13
CA PHE A 148 -7.74 -11.36 -4.23
C PHE A 148 -8.40 -12.71 -3.98
N LYS A 149 -9.02 -12.91 -2.81
CA LYS A 149 -9.67 -14.17 -2.41
C LYS A 149 -8.71 -15.36 -2.46
N VAL A 150 -7.50 -15.17 -1.95
CA VAL A 150 -6.47 -16.22 -1.85
C VAL A 150 -6.23 -16.58 -0.37
N PRO A 151 -5.71 -17.79 -0.08
CA PRO A 151 -5.53 -18.22 1.31
C PRO A 151 -4.67 -17.24 2.11
N LYS A 152 -5.12 -16.94 3.33
CA LYS A 152 -4.28 -16.29 4.33
C LYS A 152 -3.36 -17.35 4.91
N VAL A 153 -2.09 -17.02 5.11
CA VAL A 153 -1.21 -17.85 5.95
C VAL A 153 -1.31 -17.28 7.35
N ASN A 154 -1.37 -18.15 8.36
CA ASN A 154 -1.40 -17.71 9.75
C ASN A 154 -0.15 -16.88 10.03
N THR A 155 -0.32 -15.56 10.09
CA THR A 155 0.76 -14.59 10.31
C THR A 155 1.07 -14.42 11.80
N GLY A 156 0.28 -15.01 12.70
CA GLY A 156 0.38 -14.83 14.15
C GLY A 156 0.02 -13.42 14.64
N VAL A 157 -0.36 -12.51 13.74
CA VAL A 157 -0.69 -11.10 14.08
C VAL A 157 -2.11 -10.95 14.59
N PHE A 158 -3.02 -11.76 14.05
CA PHE A 158 -4.38 -11.91 14.54
C PHE A 158 -4.59 -13.41 14.75
N GLY A 159 -5.13 -13.79 15.90
CA GLY A 159 -5.52 -15.18 16.18
C GLY A 159 -6.47 -15.74 15.12
N PRO A 160 -6.78 -17.04 15.14
CA PRO A 160 -7.71 -17.63 14.17
C PRO A 160 -8.99 -16.80 14.11
N VAL A 161 -9.35 -16.40 12.89
CA VAL A 161 -10.64 -15.77 12.62
C VAL A 161 -11.60 -16.93 12.41
N GLU A 162 -12.47 -17.17 13.38
CA GLU A 162 -13.58 -18.13 13.29
C GLU A 162 -14.54 -17.77 12.14
#